data_AF-A0A2A6BQ61-F1
#
_entry.id   AF-A0A2A6BQ61-F1
#
_cell.length_a   1.000
_cell.length_b   1.000
_cell.length_c   1.000
_cell.angle_alpha   90.00
_cell.angle_beta   90.00
_cell.angle_gamma   90.00
#
_symmetry.space_group_name_H-M   'P 1'
#
loop_
_entity.id
_entity.type
_entity.pdbx_description
1 polymer ?
#
loop_
_entity_poly.entity_id
_entity_poly.type
_entity_poly.pdbx_seq_one_letter_code
_entity_poly.pdbx_strand_id
1 'polypeptide(L)'
;MSGCISSLLYILVDHLVLRRKNPLECGLLLLPVFYFFCIALNAFMILYDGSPVLHFNLLPWWVCLLISIAVGLIASAVIQFVVKPRMRKALCPPEPINDRRSWNDLRFEDVKSARGTGKYVTEEEEMGCAGIIWRILPDRSQIEDEKTLQLFITLQLFTACFAGFAHGASDVSNAIGPLTAIVALYKGDFAQTERTPIYVLLFGVLAICAGLWCLGHKVIETVGTHMSAVTPASGFCIEFGAAMTALFASKLGLPISTTHCLVGSVVAVGSIKAGEGVNWRIFRSVALSWVVTLPGAAIISAGIMTLLRVAL
;
A
#
# COMPACT_ATOMS: atom_id res chain seq x y z
N MET A 1 0.72 11.50 -10.05
CA MET A 1 1.51 10.39 -10.63
C MET A 1 1.19 9.06 -9.95
N SER A 2 1.31 8.95 -8.62
CA SER A 2 1.00 7.70 -7.90
C SER A 2 -0.40 7.17 -8.15
N GLY A 3 -1.42 8.04 -8.09
CA GLY A 3 -2.79 7.67 -8.44
C GLY A 3 -2.90 7.04 -9.84
N CYS A 4 -2.23 7.60 -10.84
CA CYS A 4 -2.25 7.07 -12.21
C CYS A 4 -1.57 5.69 -12.30
N ILE A 5 -0.39 5.52 -11.68
CA ILE A 5 0.34 4.24 -11.69
C ILE A 5 -0.49 3.16 -10.98
N SER A 6 -1.03 3.48 -9.80
CA SER A 6 -1.87 2.56 -9.01
C SER A 6 -3.16 2.21 -9.76
N SER A 7 -3.81 3.17 -10.41
CA SER A 7 -5.00 2.94 -11.23
C SER A 7 -4.71 2.07 -12.46
N LEU A 8 -3.61 2.31 -13.17
CA LEU A 8 -3.18 1.49 -14.31
C LEU A 8 -2.87 0.06 -13.87
N LEU A 9 -2.17 -0.10 -12.76
CA LEU A 9 -1.87 -1.42 -12.19
C LEU A 9 -3.15 -2.13 -11.76
N TYR A 10 -4.10 -1.42 -11.14
CA TYR A 10 -5.37 -2.00 -10.75
C TYR A 10 -6.18 -2.48 -11.94
N ILE A 11 -6.26 -1.69 -13.02
CA ILE A 11 -6.90 -2.08 -14.28
C ILE A 11 -6.22 -3.32 -14.88
N LEU A 12 -4.88 -3.38 -14.84
CA LEU A 12 -4.12 -4.53 -15.32
C LEU A 12 -4.43 -5.78 -14.49
N VAL A 13 -4.43 -5.69 -13.16
CA VAL A 13 -4.76 -6.80 -12.26
C VAL A 13 -6.21 -7.26 -12.47
N ASP A 14 -7.14 -6.32 -12.64
CA ASP A 14 -8.54 -6.59 -12.95
C ASP A 14 -8.68 -7.39 -14.25
N HIS A 15 -8.00 -6.98 -15.33
CA HIS A 15 -8.04 -7.66 -16.62
C HIS A 15 -7.31 -9.01 -16.64
N LEU A 16 -6.18 -9.11 -15.95
CA LEU A 16 -5.33 -10.31 -15.98
C LEU A 16 -5.82 -11.40 -15.03
N VAL A 17 -6.40 -11.02 -13.89
CA VAL A 17 -6.79 -11.94 -12.82
C VAL A 17 -8.30 -11.94 -12.60
N LEU A 18 -8.88 -10.79 -12.24
CA LEU A 18 -10.24 -10.74 -11.70
C LEU A 18 -11.32 -11.07 -12.74
N ARG A 19 -11.21 -10.55 -13.98
CA ARG A 19 -12.18 -10.79 -15.07
C ARG A 19 -12.08 -12.13 -15.77
N ARG A 20 -11.07 -12.94 -15.45
CA ARG A 20 -10.88 -14.23 -16.14
C ARG A 20 -11.90 -15.24 -15.64
N LYS A 21 -12.28 -16.18 -16.52
CA LYS A 21 -13.25 -17.24 -16.21
C LYS A 21 -12.86 -18.09 -14.99
N ASN A 22 -11.55 -18.27 -14.76
CA ASN A 22 -10.95 -18.93 -13.60
C ASN A 22 -9.99 -17.97 -12.88
N PRO A 23 -10.49 -17.04 -12.03
CA PRO A 23 -9.65 -16.00 -11.42
C PRO A 23 -8.58 -16.58 -10.50
N LEU A 24 -8.89 -17.68 -9.79
CA LEU A 24 -7.96 -18.37 -8.90
C LEU A 24 -6.76 -18.97 -9.65
N GLU A 25 -6.99 -19.65 -10.78
CA GLU A 25 -5.90 -20.27 -11.54
C GLU A 25 -5.02 -19.21 -12.21
N CYS A 26 -5.63 -18.15 -12.76
CA CYS A 26 -4.90 -17.01 -13.32
C CYS A 26 -4.09 -16.30 -12.24
N GLY A 27 -4.67 -16.08 -11.06
CA GLY A 27 -3.99 -15.50 -9.89
C GLY A 27 -2.81 -16.36 -9.43
N LEU A 28 -2.99 -17.68 -9.31
CA LEU A 28 -1.91 -18.63 -8.97
C LEU A 28 -0.80 -18.69 -10.03
N LEU A 29 -1.12 -18.43 -11.30
CA LEU A 29 -0.13 -18.38 -12.38
C LEU A 29 0.69 -17.08 -12.33
N LEU A 30 0.04 -15.95 -12.06
CA LEU A 30 0.65 -14.62 -11.98
C LEU A 30 1.30 -14.32 -10.63
N LEU A 31 0.98 -15.10 -9.59
CA LEU A 31 1.54 -14.98 -8.24
C LEU A 31 3.07 -14.79 -8.21
N PRO A 32 3.91 -15.68 -8.79
CA PRO A 32 5.37 -15.51 -8.76
C PRO A 32 5.83 -14.21 -9.43
N VAL A 33 5.12 -13.73 -10.44
CA VAL A 33 5.42 -12.46 -11.11
C VAL A 33 5.13 -11.27 -10.20
N PHE A 34 3.98 -11.26 -9.52
CA PHE A 34 3.65 -10.20 -8.55
C PHE A 34 4.64 -10.16 -7.38
N TYR A 35 4.99 -11.32 -6.83
CA TYR A 35 5.99 -11.41 -5.75
C TYR A 35 7.38 -10.99 -6.22
N PHE A 36 7.80 -11.37 -7.43
CA PHE A 36 9.06 -10.93 -8.02
C PHE A 36 9.17 -9.40 -8.02
N PHE A 37 8.22 -8.72 -8.67
CA PHE A 37 8.27 -7.27 -8.80
C PHE A 37 8.13 -6.57 -7.45
N CYS A 38 7.25 -7.07 -6.58
CA CYS A 38 7.07 -6.47 -5.26
C CYS A 38 8.32 -6.58 -4.39
N ILE A 39 8.90 -7.77 -4.28
CA ILE A 39 10.07 -8.00 -3.44
C ILE A 39 11.28 -7.30 -4.04
N ALA A 40 11.46 -7.34 -5.36
CA ALA A 40 12.55 -6.61 -6.00
C ALA A 40 12.43 -5.10 -5.77
N LEU A 41 11.23 -4.52 -5.87
CA LEU A 41 11.02 -3.09 -5.64
C LEU A 41 11.27 -2.71 -4.18
N ASN A 42 10.68 -3.46 -3.23
CA ASN A 42 10.85 -3.18 -1.81
C ASN A 42 12.29 -3.39 -1.35
N ALA A 43 12.96 -4.47 -1.80
CA ALA A 43 14.37 -4.69 -1.53
C ALA A 43 15.21 -3.56 -2.13
N PHE A 44 14.88 -3.09 -3.33
CA PHE A 44 15.56 -1.95 -3.92
C PHE A 44 15.37 -0.67 -3.09
N MET A 45 14.15 -0.37 -2.62
CA MET A 45 13.92 0.80 -1.76
C MET A 45 14.67 0.74 -0.43
N ILE A 46 14.92 -0.45 0.10
CA ILE A 46 15.68 -0.64 1.34
C ILE A 46 17.19 -0.52 1.11
N LEU A 47 17.68 -1.05 -0.03
CA LEU A 47 19.10 -1.05 -0.38
C LEU A 47 19.57 0.30 -0.95
N TYR A 48 18.70 0.97 -1.71
CA TYR A 48 18.96 2.26 -2.32
C TYR A 48 18.91 3.36 -1.25
N ASP A 49 20.04 4.05 -1.03
CA ASP A 49 20.27 4.95 0.11
C ASP A 49 20.06 4.28 1.49
N GLY A 50 20.32 2.97 1.56
CA GLY A 50 20.18 2.15 2.77
C GLY A 50 21.23 2.47 3.85
N SER A 51 20.98 2.03 5.09
CA SER A 51 21.74 2.44 6.27
C SER A 51 23.28 2.48 6.09
N PRO A 52 23.95 3.59 6.52
CA PRO A 52 25.41 3.68 6.52
C PRO A 52 26.07 2.70 7.50
N VAL A 53 25.30 2.10 8.41
CA VAL A 53 25.76 1.08 9.36
C VAL A 53 26.04 -0.24 8.65
N LEU A 54 25.25 -0.60 7.65
CA LEU A 54 25.47 -1.79 6.82
C LEU A 54 26.32 -1.52 5.58
N HIS A 55 26.89 -0.32 5.46
CA HIS A 55 27.67 0.12 4.30
C HIS A 55 26.91 0.06 2.96
N PHE A 56 25.57 0.01 2.98
CA PHE A 56 24.75 -0.01 1.77
C PHE A 56 24.85 1.30 0.96
N ASN A 57 25.13 2.42 1.63
CA ASN A 57 25.40 3.71 0.99
C ASN A 57 26.64 3.75 0.08
N LEU A 58 27.51 2.74 0.13
CA LEU A 58 28.68 2.64 -0.75
C LEU A 58 28.38 1.87 -2.04
N LEU A 59 27.22 1.21 -2.13
CA LEU A 59 26.84 0.42 -3.29
C LEU A 59 26.30 1.33 -4.39
N PRO A 60 26.84 1.24 -5.62
CA PRO A 60 26.28 1.98 -6.73
C PRO A 60 24.88 1.46 -7.07
N TRP A 61 24.02 2.34 -7.59
CA TRP A 61 22.60 2.05 -7.80
C TRP A 61 22.32 0.79 -8.64
N TRP A 62 23.19 0.46 -9.59
CA TRP A 62 23.06 -0.75 -10.42
C TRP A 62 23.32 -2.03 -9.63
N VAL A 63 24.21 -2.00 -8.63
CA VAL A 63 24.45 -3.15 -7.74
C VAL A 63 23.24 -3.37 -6.84
N CYS A 64 22.66 -2.30 -6.28
CA CYS A 64 21.42 -2.41 -5.51
C CYS A 64 20.28 -3.01 -6.37
N LEU A 65 20.21 -2.64 -7.65
CA LEU A 65 19.24 -3.18 -8.59
C LEU A 65 19.49 -4.66 -8.92
N LEU A 66 20.74 -5.07 -9.09
CA LEU A 66 21.09 -6.46 -9.34
C LEU A 66 20.78 -7.35 -8.13
N ILE A 67 21.13 -6.89 -6.92
CA ILE A 67 20.82 -7.59 -5.67
C ILE A 67 19.30 -7.71 -5.51
N SER A 68 18.56 -6.62 -5.75
CA SER A 68 17.10 -6.65 -5.58
C SER A 68 16.42 -7.56 -6.60
N ILE A 69 16.88 -7.59 -7.85
CA ILE A 69 16.42 -8.55 -8.86
C ILE A 69 16.76 -9.99 -8.44
N ALA A 70 17.97 -10.25 -7.95
CA ALA A 70 18.37 -11.58 -7.48
C ALA A 70 17.50 -12.07 -6.32
N VAL A 71 17.27 -11.22 -5.32
CA VAL A 71 16.37 -11.51 -4.19
C VAL A 71 14.93 -11.75 -4.69
N GLY A 72 14.46 -10.92 -5.62
CA GLY A 72 13.16 -11.09 -6.26
C GLY A 72 13.03 -12.43 -7.01
N LEU A 73 14.06 -12.84 -7.76
CA LEU A 73 14.08 -14.11 -8.50
C LEU A 73 14.08 -15.31 -7.55
N ILE A 74 14.88 -15.25 -6.48
CA ILE A 74 14.89 -16.28 -5.44
C ILE A 74 13.51 -16.39 -4.80
N ALA A 75 12.91 -15.27 -4.41
CA ALA A 75 11.58 -15.26 -3.83
C ALA A 75 10.54 -15.82 -4.82
N SER A 76 10.59 -15.42 -6.09
CA SER A 76 9.73 -15.94 -7.16
C SER A 76 9.85 -17.46 -7.32
N ALA A 77 11.08 -18.00 -7.30
CA ALA A 77 11.32 -19.44 -7.34
C ALA A 77 10.73 -20.14 -6.11
N VAL A 78 10.93 -19.60 -4.90
CA VAL A 78 10.32 -20.12 -3.67
C VAL A 78 8.79 -20.11 -3.79
N ILE A 79 8.20 -19.02 -4.28
CA ILE A 79 6.75 -18.95 -4.50
C ILE A 79 6.30 -20.02 -5.50
N GLN A 80 7.01 -20.19 -6.61
CA GLN A 80 6.67 -21.14 -7.66
C GLN A 80 6.75 -22.61 -7.18
N PHE A 81 7.79 -22.98 -6.44
CA PHE A 81 8.06 -24.37 -6.04
C PHE A 81 7.51 -24.76 -4.67
N VAL A 82 7.35 -23.81 -3.74
CA VAL A 82 6.99 -24.09 -2.35
C VAL A 82 5.57 -23.61 -2.03
N VAL A 83 5.24 -22.38 -2.40
CA VAL A 83 3.99 -21.72 -1.99
C VAL A 83 2.85 -22.04 -2.93
N LYS A 84 3.04 -21.91 -4.25
CA LYS A 84 2.03 -22.26 -5.27
C LYS A 84 1.45 -23.68 -5.10
N PRO A 85 2.25 -24.76 -4.94
CA PRO A 85 1.68 -26.08 -4.73
C PRO A 85 0.98 -26.23 -3.37
N ARG A 86 1.43 -25.53 -2.32
CA ARG A 86 0.75 -25.52 -1.02
C ARG A 86 -0.56 -24.76 -1.05
N MET A 87 -0.59 -23.56 -1.62
CA MET A 87 -1.80 -22.76 -1.77
C MET A 87 -2.82 -23.46 -2.65
N ARG A 88 -2.39 -24.12 -3.73
CA ARG A 88 -3.30 -24.93 -4.56
C ARG A 88 -3.96 -26.06 -3.76
N LYS A 89 -3.21 -26.72 -2.87
CA LYS A 89 -3.75 -27.78 -2.00
C LYS A 89 -4.64 -27.25 -0.87
N ALA A 90 -4.32 -26.07 -0.33
CA ALA A 90 -5.08 -25.45 0.76
C ALA A 90 -6.40 -24.82 0.27
N LEU A 91 -6.39 -24.16 -0.90
CA LEU A 91 -7.59 -23.50 -1.47
C LEU A 91 -8.47 -24.47 -2.27
N CYS A 92 -7.95 -25.62 -2.70
CA CYS A 92 -8.72 -26.72 -3.29
C CYS A 92 -8.55 -28.00 -2.48
N PRO A 93 -9.18 -28.12 -1.29
CA PRO A 93 -9.27 -29.41 -0.61
C PRO A 93 -10.03 -30.41 -1.52
N PRO A 94 -9.66 -31.70 -1.53
CA PRO A 94 -10.43 -32.71 -2.25
C PRO A 94 -11.88 -32.68 -1.74
N GLU A 95 -12.85 -32.62 -2.66
CA GLU A 95 -14.26 -32.61 -2.29
C GLU A 95 -14.57 -33.83 -1.40
N PRO A 96 -15.28 -33.66 -0.27
CA PRO A 96 -15.79 -34.80 0.47
C PRO A 96 -16.73 -35.57 -0.44
N ILE A 97 -16.53 -36.89 -0.53
CA ILE A 97 -17.42 -37.80 -1.26
C ILE A 97 -18.80 -37.75 -0.60
N ASN A 98 -19.72 -37.03 -1.25
CA ASN A 98 -21.19 -37.09 -1.19
C ASN A 98 -21.86 -36.99 0.19
N ASP A 99 -22.61 -35.91 0.41
CA ASP A 99 -23.96 -36.09 0.94
C ASP A 99 -24.97 -35.20 0.20
N ARG A 100 -25.80 -35.87 -0.62
CA ARG A 100 -27.02 -35.32 -1.22
C ARG A 100 -28.02 -35.03 -0.11
N ARG A 101 -28.07 -33.81 0.44
CA ARG A 101 -29.27 -33.17 1.02
C ARG A 101 -28.91 -31.78 1.58
N SER A 102 -29.82 -30.84 1.42
CA SER A 102 -29.82 -29.50 2.06
C SER A 102 -29.10 -28.36 1.33
N TRP A 103 -29.45 -28.12 0.06
CA TRP A 103 -29.21 -26.82 -0.61
C TRP A 103 -30.45 -26.26 -1.33
N ASN A 104 -31.54 -27.01 -1.38
CA ASN A 104 -32.76 -26.57 -2.08
C ASN A 104 -33.70 -25.71 -1.21
N ASP A 105 -33.58 -25.74 0.12
CA ASP A 105 -34.55 -25.08 1.01
C ASP A 105 -34.12 -23.70 1.54
N LEU A 106 -32.87 -23.25 1.33
CA LEU A 106 -32.36 -22.02 1.97
C LEU A 106 -31.99 -20.88 1.01
N ARG A 107 -32.24 -21.02 -0.30
CA ARG A 107 -31.82 -20.00 -1.29
C ARG A 107 -32.91 -19.46 -2.22
N PHE A 108 -34.10 -20.04 -2.24
CA PHE A 108 -35.12 -19.67 -3.23
C PHE A 108 -36.15 -18.63 -2.76
N GLU A 109 -36.27 -18.34 -1.45
CA GLU A 109 -37.16 -17.28 -0.95
C GLU A 109 -36.47 -15.90 -0.83
N ASP A 110 -35.21 -15.84 -0.41
CA ASP A 110 -34.52 -14.54 -0.22
C ASP A 110 -34.10 -13.86 -1.52
N VAL A 111 -33.91 -14.62 -2.61
CA VAL A 111 -33.49 -14.07 -3.92
C VAL A 111 -34.65 -13.44 -4.69
N LYS A 112 -35.92 -13.76 -4.36
CA LYS A 112 -37.09 -13.14 -5.01
C LYS A 112 -37.41 -11.75 -4.45
N SER A 113 -37.09 -11.48 -3.19
CA SER A 113 -37.42 -10.19 -2.55
C SER A 113 -36.55 -9.03 -3.08
N ALA A 114 -35.31 -9.30 -3.52
CA ALA A 114 -34.42 -8.30 -4.11
C ALA A 114 -34.61 -8.07 -5.63
N ARG A 115 -35.58 -8.76 -6.27
CA ARG A 115 -35.82 -8.69 -7.73
C ARG A 115 -36.73 -7.54 -8.19
N GLY A 116 -37.12 -6.62 -7.31
CA GLY A 116 -37.88 -5.43 -7.68
C GLY A 116 -36.95 -4.23 -7.95
N THR A 117 -36.97 -3.72 -9.18
CA THR A 117 -36.37 -2.45 -9.66
C THR A 117 -34.94 -2.45 -10.24
N GLY A 118 -34.68 -3.34 -11.19
CA GLY A 118 -33.62 -3.12 -12.19
C GLY A 118 -34.21 -2.68 -13.53
N LYS A 119 -34.15 -1.38 -13.86
CA LYS A 119 -34.39 -0.88 -15.22
C LYS A 119 -33.29 -1.43 -16.14
N TYR A 120 -33.64 -2.35 -17.02
CA TYR A 120 -32.84 -2.63 -18.22
C TYR A 120 -33.01 -1.44 -19.16
N VAL A 121 -31.96 -0.64 -19.33
CA VAL A 121 -31.86 0.31 -20.45
C VAL A 121 -31.01 -0.38 -21.51
N THR A 122 -31.68 -0.86 -22.55
CA THR A 122 -31.11 -1.11 -23.87
C THR A 122 -30.85 0.25 -24.53
N GLU A 123 -29.60 0.66 -24.63
CA GLU A 123 -29.16 1.70 -25.56
C GLU A 123 -27.90 1.18 -26.27
N GLU A 124 -28.13 0.56 -27.43
CA GLU A 124 -27.18 0.59 -28.54
C GLU A 124 -27.18 2.04 -29.06
N GLU A 125 -26.17 2.86 -28.72
CA GLU A 125 -25.71 3.99 -29.55
C GLU A 125 -24.45 4.67 -28.96
N GLU A 126 -23.57 5.13 -29.85
CA GLU A 126 -22.25 5.76 -29.65
C GLU A 126 -21.07 4.88 -29.18
N MET A 127 -20.48 4.13 -30.14
CA MET A 127 -19.06 3.75 -30.09
C MET A 127 -18.16 4.99 -30.20
N GLY A 128 -17.98 5.72 -29.11
CA GLY A 128 -16.95 6.74 -28.92
C GLY A 128 -15.89 6.30 -27.90
N CYS A 129 -14.90 7.17 -27.60
CA CYS A 129 -13.89 6.94 -26.55
C CYS A 129 -14.51 6.50 -25.20
N ALA A 130 -15.73 6.93 -24.92
CA ALA A 130 -16.51 6.48 -23.77
C ALA A 130 -16.72 4.96 -23.74
N GLY A 131 -17.07 4.31 -24.86
CA GLY A 131 -17.27 2.86 -24.93
C GLY A 131 -15.97 2.06 -24.69
N ILE A 132 -14.83 2.58 -25.14
CA ILE A 132 -13.51 1.99 -24.85
C ILE A 132 -13.16 2.14 -23.37
N ILE A 133 -13.46 3.31 -22.78
CA ILE A 133 -13.22 3.58 -21.36
C ILE A 133 -14.08 2.66 -20.47
N TRP A 134 -15.37 2.47 -20.79
CA TRP A 134 -16.25 1.56 -20.06
C TRP A 134 -15.82 0.09 -20.17
N ARG A 135 -15.18 -0.29 -21.28
CA ARG A 135 -14.62 -1.63 -21.47
C ARG A 135 -13.33 -1.86 -20.64
N ILE A 136 -12.56 -0.81 -20.39
CA ILE A 136 -11.31 -0.86 -19.62
C ILE A 136 -11.58 -0.73 -18.11
N LEU A 137 -12.62 0.00 -17.71
CA LEU A 137 -12.95 0.22 -16.30
C LEU A 137 -13.53 -1.03 -15.63
N PRO A 138 -13.06 -1.42 -14.42
CA PRO A 138 -13.49 -2.58 -13.64
C PRO A 138 -15.02 -2.77 -13.59
N ASP A 139 -15.49 -4.02 -13.77
CA ASP A 139 -16.91 -4.33 -13.79
C ASP A 139 -17.50 -4.17 -12.38
N ARG A 140 -18.52 -3.30 -12.26
CA ARG A 140 -19.12 -2.90 -10.97
C ARG A 140 -19.92 -4.00 -10.29
N SER A 141 -20.22 -5.09 -10.99
CA SER A 141 -21.09 -6.17 -10.52
C SER A 141 -20.37 -7.46 -10.12
N GLN A 142 -19.05 -7.52 -10.31
CA GLN A 142 -18.28 -8.75 -10.11
C GLN A 142 -17.94 -8.95 -8.63
N ILE A 143 -18.52 -9.97 -8.02
CA ILE A 143 -18.19 -10.40 -6.65
C ILE A 143 -16.84 -11.14 -6.71
N GLU A 144 -15.84 -10.65 -5.97
CA GLU A 144 -14.53 -11.30 -5.89
C GLU A 144 -14.68 -12.72 -5.32
N ASP A 145 -14.11 -13.71 -6.01
CA ASP A 145 -14.07 -15.09 -5.54
C ASP A 145 -13.25 -15.17 -4.24
N GLU A 146 -13.82 -15.74 -3.18
CA GLU A 146 -13.22 -15.83 -1.84
C GLU A 146 -11.79 -16.41 -1.86
N LYS A 147 -11.56 -17.41 -2.73
CA LYS A 147 -10.24 -18.04 -2.89
C LYS A 147 -9.23 -17.08 -3.53
N THR A 148 -9.67 -16.26 -4.48
CA THR A 148 -8.86 -15.23 -5.12
C THR A 148 -8.52 -14.10 -4.13
N LEU A 149 -9.47 -13.72 -3.27
CA LEU A 149 -9.27 -12.76 -2.19
C LEU A 149 -8.16 -13.23 -1.23
N GLN A 150 -8.22 -14.48 -0.77
CA GLN A 150 -7.21 -15.07 0.14
C GLN A 150 -5.79 -15.06 -0.45
N LEU A 151 -5.68 -15.25 -1.76
CA LEU A 151 -4.40 -15.16 -2.47
C LEU A 151 -3.82 -13.74 -2.42
N PHE A 152 -4.65 -12.72 -2.66
CA PHE A 152 -4.24 -11.32 -2.55
C PHE A 152 -4.01 -10.86 -1.12
N ILE A 153 -4.72 -11.40 -0.11
CA ILE A 153 -4.45 -11.12 1.31
C ILE A 153 -3.01 -11.49 1.67
N THR A 154 -2.57 -12.67 1.25
CA THR A 154 -1.22 -13.13 1.54
C THR A 154 -0.19 -12.22 0.88
N LEU A 155 -0.40 -11.87 -0.40
CA LEU A 155 0.45 -10.92 -1.12
C LEU A 155 0.50 -9.56 -0.40
N GLN A 156 -0.66 -8.98 -0.12
CA GLN A 156 -0.82 -7.66 0.50
C GLN A 156 -0.20 -7.59 1.89
N LEU A 157 -0.28 -8.66 2.69
CA LEU A 157 0.32 -8.69 4.01
C LEU A 157 1.85 -8.58 3.92
N PHE A 158 2.47 -9.33 3.01
CA PHE A 158 3.92 -9.25 2.80
C PHE A 158 4.34 -7.87 2.30
N THR A 159 3.61 -7.30 1.33
CA THR A 159 3.92 -5.98 0.78
C THR A 159 3.80 -4.89 1.85
N ALA A 160 2.75 -4.94 2.66
CA ALA A 160 2.50 -4.00 3.75
C ALA A 160 3.59 -4.06 4.82
N CYS A 161 4.12 -5.25 5.14
CA CYS A 161 5.24 -5.38 6.07
C CYS A 161 6.51 -4.67 5.57
N PHE A 162 6.86 -4.85 4.30
CA PHE A 162 8.02 -4.19 3.70
C PHE A 162 7.84 -2.67 3.57
N ALA A 163 6.66 -2.24 3.12
CA ALA A 163 6.32 -0.82 3.04
C ALA A 163 6.35 -0.17 4.44
N GLY A 164 5.81 -0.85 5.45
CA GLY A 164 5.85 -0.43 6.85
C GLY A 164 7.27 -0.34 7.41
N PHE A 165 8.16 -1.26 7.04
CA PHE A 165 9.58 -1.18 7.40
C PHE A 165 10.28 0.04 6.78
N ALA A 166 10.10 0.25 5.46
CA ALA A 166 10.73 1.37 4.75
C ALA A 166 10.21 2.74 5.21
N HIS A 167 8.89 2.88 5.41
CA HIS A 167 8.30 4.09 5.97
C HIS A 167 8.68 4.30 7.43
N GLY A 168 8.65 3.25 8.25
CA GLY A 168 9.05 3.33 9.65
C GLY A 168 10.47 3.86 9.81
N ALA A 169 11.42 3.40 8.99
CA ALA A 169 12.80 3.91 9.01
C ALA A 169 12.90 5.42 8.69
N SER A 170 12.08 5.88 7.74
CA SER A 170 12.01 7.30 7.34
C SER A 170 11.38 8.16 8.45
N ASP A 171 10.31 7.67 9.07
CA ASP A 171 9.57 8.39 10.11
C ASP A 171 10.36 8.48 11.41
N VAL A 172 11.09 7.41 11.78
CA VAL A 172 12.04 7.40 12.90
C VAL A 172 13.08 8.50 12.72
N SER A 173 13.64 8.64 11.51
CA SER A 173 14.66 9.65 11.21
C SER A 173 14.11 11.08 11.35
N ASN A 174 12.89 11.33 10.87
CA ASN A 174 12.23 12.63 10.97
C ASN A 174 11.88 13.00 12.42
N ALA A 175 11.43 12.04 13.23
CA ALA A 175 11.05 12.29 14.62
C ALA A 175 12.26 12.48 15.54
N ILE A 176 13.33 11.72 15.30
CA ILE A 176 14.51 11.68 16.18
C ILE A 176 15.53 12.76 15.81
N GLY A 177 15.55 13.26 14.58
CA GLY A 177 16.51 14.26 14.09
C GLY A 177 16.79 15.42 15.07
N PRO A 178 15.76 16.11 15.60
CA PRO A 178 15.94 17.17 16.60
C PRO A 178 16.56 16.68 17.92
N LEU A 179 16.15 15.50 18.41
CA LEU A 179 16.69 14.91 19.64
C LEU A 179 18.17 14.55 19.47
N THR A 180 18.54 14.00 18.32
CA THR A 180 19.95 13.71 18.01
C THR A 180 20.81 14.96 17.95
N ALA A 181 20.29 16.06 17.40
CA ALA A 181 20.99 17.34 17.38
C ALA A 181 21.26 17.86 18.80
N ILE A 182 20.28 17.78 19.71
CA ILE A 182 20.44 18.19 21.11
C ILE A 182 21.49 17.31 21.83
N VAL A 183 21.44 15.99 21.64
CA VAL A 183 22.41 15.07 22.26
C VAL A 183 23.83 15.32 21.75
N ALA A 184 24.00 15.62 20.46
CA ALA A 184 25.29 15.96 19.88
C ALA A 184 25.85 17.27 20.46
N LEU A 185 25.01 18.31 20.59
CA LEU A 185 25.39 19.57 21.23
C LEU A 185 25.81 19.36 22.70
N TYR A 186 25.09 18.53 23.45
CA TYR A 186 25.43 18.22 24.85
C TYR A 186 26.77 17.51 25.00
N LYS A 187 27.15 16.66 24.03
CA LYS A 187 28.44 15.96 24.00
C LYS A 187 29.61 16.81 23.50
N GLY A 188 29.36 18.05 23.07
CA GLY A 188 30.37 18.94 22.53
C GLY A 188 30.72 18.69 21.05
N ASP A 189 29.92 17.87 20.33
CA ASP A 189 30.06 17.70 18.88
C ASP A 189 29.22 18.76 18.14
N PHE A 190 29.84 19.92 17.93
CA PHE A 190 29.24 21.03 17.16
C PHE A 190 29.25 20.78 15.66
N ALA A 191 30.03 19.81 15.18
CA ALA A 191 30.18 19.51 13.75
C ALA A 191 29.19 18.42 13.27
N GLN A 192 28.35 17.86 14.16
CA GLN A 192 27.39 16.78 13.85
C GLN A 192 28.06 15.65 13.04
N THR A 193 29.32 15.34 13.37
CA THR A 193 30.15 14.41 12.59
C THR A 193 30.03 13.00 13.15
N GLU A 194 29.64 12.85 14.41
CA GLU A 194 29.39 11.54 15.01
C GLU A 194 28.06 10.94 14.54
N ARG A 195 28.09 9.62 14.27
CA ARG A 195 26.86 8.88 13.95
C ARG A 195 25.88 8.94 15.11
N THR A 196 24.60 9.02 14.77
CA THR A 196 23.51 9.02 15.74
C THR A 196 23.56 7.76 16.62
N PRO A 197 23.58 7.93 17.96
CA PRO A 197 23.75 6.81 18.86
C PRO A 197 22.54 5.88 18.86
N ILE A 198 22.80 4.56 18.88
CA ILE A 198 21.78 3.51 18.72
C ILE A 198 20.68 3.59 19.77
N TYR A 199 20.99 3.96 21.02
CA TYR A 199 19.98 4.08 22.08
C TYR A 199 18.93 5.16 21.80
N VAL A 200 19.31 6.24 21.10
CA VAL A 200 18.38 7.30 20.71
C VAL A 200 17.45 6.79 19.60
N LEU A 201 17.98 6.05 18.63
CA LEU A 201 17.18 5.38 17.59
C LEU A 201 16.18 4.39 18.21
N LEU A 202 16.64 3.54 19.14
CA LEU A 202 15.78 2.58 19.84
C LEU A 202 14.65 3.28 20.60
N PHE A 203 14.94 4.40 21.27
CA PHE A 203 13.93 5.19 21.96
C PHE A 203 12.83 5.66 21.00
N GLY A 204 13.17 6.24 19.85
CA GLY A 204 12.13 6.72 18.94
C GLY A 204 11.39 5.60 18.21
N VAL A 205 12.01 4.44 17.96
CA VAL A 205 11.28 3.24 17.48
C VAL A 205 10.23 2.82 18.51
N LEU A 206 10.60 2.70 19.78
CA LEU A 206 9.65 2.35 20.85
C LEU A 206 8.53 3.38 20.99
N ALA A 207 8.85 4.67 20.89
CA ALA A 207 7.86 5.75 20.95
C ALA A 207 6.88 5.71 19.77
N ILE A 208 7.35 5.48 18.55
CA ILE A 208 6.50 5.34 17.37
C ILE A 208 5.61 4.09 17.49
N CYS A 209 6.16 2.95 17.93
CA CYS A 209 5.36 1.74 18.18
C CYS A 209 4.27 1.98 19.23
N ALA A 210 4.59 2.66 20.33
CA ALA A 210 3.60 3.01 21.36
C ALA A 210 2.51 3.96 20.80
N GLY A 211 2.89 4.96 20.02
CA GLY A 211 1.94 5.87 19.37
C GLY A 211 1.01 5.15 18.39
N LEU A 212 1.55 4.25 17.57
CA LEU A 212 0.77 3.43 16.63
C LEU A 212 -0.21 2.52 17.38
N TRP A 213 0.21 1.92 18.48
CA TRP A 213 -0.66 1.08 19.32
C TRP A 213 -1.80 1.89 19.96
N CYS A 214 -1.51 3.07 20.50
CA CYS A 214 -2.50 3.88 21.21
C CYS A 214 -3.49 4.62 20.31
N LEU A 215 -3.01 5.17 19.17
CA LEU A 215 -3.78 6.11 18.34
C LEU A 215 -3.84 5.72 16.86
N GLY A 216 -2.98 4.80 16.41
CA GLY A 216 -2.87 4.43 15.00
C GLY A 216 -4.15 3.83 14.43
N HIS A 217 -4.90 3.08 15.23
CA HIS A 217 -6.13 2.42 14.80
C HIS A 217 -7.15 3.39 14.18
N LYS A 218 -7.25 4.64 14.69
CA LYS A 218 -8.19 5.65 14.18
C LYS A 218 -7.86 6.10 12.76
N VAL A 219 -6.57 6.27 12.47
CA VAL A 219 -6.11 6.70 11.14
C VAL A 219 -6.21 5.55 10.15
N ILE A 220 -5.84 4.34 10.58
CA ILE A 220 -5.95 3.11 9.76
C ILE A 220 -7.41 2.86 9.36
N GLU A 221 -8.34 2.99 10.31
CA GLU A 221 -9.77 2.88 10.05
C GLU A 221 -10.26 3.98 9.09
N THR A 222 -9.89 5.24 9.33
CA THR A 222 -10.32 6.35 8.47
C THR A 222 -9.86 6.17 7.02
N VAL A 223 -8.62 5.73 6.79
CA VAL A 223 -8.07 5.56 5.44
C VAL A 223 -8.53 4.26 4.79
N GLY A 224 -8.61 3.17 5.56
CA GLY A 224 -8.88 1.82 5.04
C GLY A 224 -10.36 1.48 4.84
N THR A 225 -11.27 2.10 5.60
CA THR A 225 -12.70 1.84 5.51
C THR A 225 -13.50 3.09 5.14
N HIS A 226 -13.28 4.22 5.82
CA HIS A 226 -14.14 5.39 5.66
C HIS A 226 -13.84 6.24 4.41
N MET A 227 -12.59 6.30 3.96
CA MET A 227 -12.19 7.09 2.79
C MET A 227 -12.45 6.36 1.47
N SER A 228 -12.06 5.08 1.39
CA SER A 228 -12.38 4.17 0.30
C SER A 228 -12.26 2.74 0.81
N ALA A 229 -13.18 1.85 0.45
CA ALA A 229 -13.14 0.45 0.87
C ALA A 229 -11.97 -0.28 0.18
N VAL A 230 -10.87 -0.49 0.90
CA VAL A 230 -9.67 -1.15 0.36
C VAL A 230 -9.83 -2.67 0.43
N THR A 231 -9.96 -3.32 -0.74
CA THR A 231 -9.83 -4.79 -0.86
C THR A 231 -8.36 -5.17 -1.01
N PRO A 232 -7.95 -6.39 -0.63
CA PRO A 232 -6.55 -6.85 -0.73
C PRO A 232 -5.91 -6.63 -2.10
N ALA A 233 -6.63 -6.89 -3.20
CA ALA A 233 -6.13 -6.64 -4.55
C ALA A 233 -5.90 -5.14 -4.82
N SER A 234 -6.83 -4.28 -4.39
CA SER A 234 -6.68 -2.82 -4.50
C SER A 234 -5.57 -2.28 -3.60
N GLY A 235 -5.43 -2.81 -2.38
CA GLY A 235 -4.37 -2.46 -1.44
C GLY A 235 -2.98 -2.73 -2.04
N PHE A 236 -2.82 -3.89 -2.68
CA PHE A 236 -1.56 -4.24 -3.34
C PHE A 236 -1.20 -3.25 -4.43
N CYS A 237 -2.19 -2.86 -5.25
CA CYS A 237 -1.98 -1.90 -6.33
C CYS A 237 -1.65 -0.50 -5.78
N ILE A 238 -2.30 -0.09 -4.68
CA ILE A 238 -2.09 1.19 -3.99
C ILE A 238 -0.65 1.27 -3.46
N GLU A 239 -0.19 0.25 -2.75
CA GLU A 239 1.16 0.21 -2.17
C GLU A 239 2.22 0.16 -3.25
N PHE A 240 2.05 -0.71 -4.25
CA PHE A 240 3.01 -0.84 -5.33
C PHE A 240 3.13 0.44 -6.15
N GLY A 241 2.01 1.08 -6.51
CA GLY A 241 2.03 2.32 -7.29
C GLY A 241 2.55 3.52 -6.49
N ALA A 242 2.29 3.58 -5.18
CA ALA A 242 2.91 4.56 -4.29
C ALA A 242 4.43 4.37 -4.21
N ALA A 243 4.89 3.13 -4.02
CA ALA A 243 6.32 2.80 -3.93
C ALA A 243 7.07 3.04 -5.25
N MET A 244 6.47 2.69 -6.40
CA MET A 244 7.01 3.04 -7.72
C MET A 244 7.18 4.54 -7.89
N THR A 245 6.17 5.32 -7.47
CA THR A 245 6.23 6.78 -7.54
C THR A 245 7.31 7.36 -6.64
N ALA A 246 7.39 6.85 -5.40
CA ALA A 246 8.43 7.19 -4.44
C ALA A 246 9.82 6.99 -5.05
N LEU A 247 10.03 5.84 -5.70
CA LEU A 247 11.28 5.51 -6.32
C LEU A 247 11.62 6.41 -7.52
N PHE A 248 10.66 6.66 -8.40
CA PHE A 248 10.87 7.56 -9.54
C PHE A 248 11.22 8.97 -9.11
N ALA A 249 10.54 9.53 -8.10
CA ALA A 249 10.86 10.88 -7.64
C ALA A 249 12.22 10.93 -6.92
N SER A 250 12.55 9.90 -6.14
CA SER A 250 13.87 9.76 -5.52
C SER A 250 14.99 9.74 -6.58
N LYS A 251 14.78 9.07 -7.72
CA LYS A 251 15.71 9.10 -8.86
C LYS A 251 15.87 10.48 -9.50
N LEU A 252 14.82 11.30 -9.46
CA LEU A 252 14.87 12.68 -9.93
C LEU A 252 15.42 13.65 -8.87
N GLY A 253 15.79 13.16 -7.68
CA GLY A 253 16.26 14.00 -6.57
C GLY A 253 15.16 14.88 -5.97
N LEU A 254 13.88 14.55 -6.22
CA LEU A 254 12.75 15.33 -5.73
C LEU A 254 12.33 14.82 -4.35
N PRO A 255 12.36 15.68 -3.30
CA PRO A 255 11.84 15.32 -2.00
C PRO A 255 10.31 15.21 -2.10
N ILE A 256 9.79 13.99 -1.98
CA ILE A 256 8.35 13.75 -2.01
C ILE A 256 7.87 13.12 -0.71
N SER A 257 6.63 13.44 -0.34
CA SER A 257 5.97 12.81 0.78
C SER A 257 5.32 11.50 0.33
N THR A 258 5.69 10.41 1.00
CA THR A 258 5.13 9.08 0.77
C THR A 258 3.66 9.00 1.21
N THR A 259 3.26 9.75 2.24
CA THR A 259 1.86 9.81 2.69
C THR A 259 0.95 10.41 1.61
N HIS A 260 1.40 11.45 0.90
CA HIS A 260 0.67 12.00 -0.24
C HIS A 260 0.60 11.00 -1.40
N CYS A 261 1.68 10.25 -1.64
CA CYS A 261 1.69 9.22 -2.69
C CYS A 261 0.69 8.10 -2.40
N LEU A 262 0.60 7.66 -1.14
CA LEU A 262 -0.28 6.59 -0.70
C LEU A 262 -1.75 7.06 -0.69
N VAL A 263 -2.07 8.19 -0.05
CA VAL A 263 -3.44 8.73 -0.03
C VAL A 263 -3.93 9.04 -1.45
N GLY A 264 -3.09 9.61 -2.30
CA GLY A 264 -3.42 9.84 -3.71
C GLY A 264 -3.68 8.55 -4.49
N SER A 265 -2.98 7.46 -4.15
CA SER A 265 -3.22 6.13 -4.73
C SER A 265 -4.54 5.53 -4.26
N VAL A 266 -4.86 5.63 -2.96
CA VAL A 266 -6.14 5.16 -2.41
C VAL A 266 -7.31 5.86 -3.08
N VAL A 267 -7.25 7.19 -3.21
CA VAL A 267 -8.31 7.98 -3.85
C VAL A 267 -8.45 7.64 -5.33
N ALA A 268 -7.35 7.53 -6.07
CA ALA A 268 -7.41 7.21 -7.49
C ALA A 268 -7.95 5.79 -7.75
N VAL A 269 -7.45 4.78 -7.04
CA VAL A 269 -7.92 3.39 -7.15
C VAL A 269 -9.37 3.29 -6.68
N GLY A 270 -9.72 3.92 -5.56
CA GLY A 270 -11.09 3.98 -5.05
C GLY A 270 -12.08 4.68 -5.99
N SER A 271 -11.61 5.58 -6.85
CA SER A 271 -12.46 6.29 -7.83
C SER A 271 -12.77 5.44 -9.06
N ILE A 272 -11.86 4.52 -9.44
CA ILE A 272 -12.05 3.61 -10.58
C ILE A 272 -12.59 2.24 -10.18
N LYS A 273 -12.52 1.90 -8.89
CA LYS A 273 -12.94 0.61 -8.35
C LYS A 273 -14.46 0.45 -8.39
N ALA A 274 -14.87 -0.79 -8.65
CA ALA A 274 -16.23 -1.27 -8.52
C ALA A 274 -16.70 -1.28 -7.06
N GLY A 275 -17.73 -0.50 -6.71
CA GLY A 275 -18.35 -0.51 -5.37
C GLY A 275 -18.54 0.89 -4.75
N GLU A 276 -18.39 0.99 -3.42
CA GLU A 276 -18.44 2.25 -2.69
C GLU A 276 -17.30 3.17 -3.15
N GLY A 277 -17.65 4.26 -3.84
CA GLY A 277 -16.70 5.26 -4.30
C GLY A 277 -16.03 6.04 -3.16
N VAL A 278 -15.14 6.95 -3.51
CA VAL A 278 -14.38 7.74 -2.53
C VAL A 278 -15.27 8.72 -1.76
N ASN A 279 -15.11 8.77 -0.44
CA ASN A 279 -15.71 9.82 0.38
C ASN A 279 -14.93 11.14 0.26
N TRP A 280 -15.36 11.97 -0.69
CA TRP A 280 -14.74 13.28 -0.99
C TRP A 280 -14.73 14.25 0.20
N ARG A 281 -15.66 14.12 1.15
CA ARG A 281 -15.70 14.97 2.35
C ARG A 281 -14.51 14.69 3.26
N ILE A 282 -14.22 13.40 3.48
CA ILE A 282 -13.08 12.96 4.29
C ILE A 282 -11.78 13.33 3.60
N PHE A 283 -11.66 13.04 2.30
CA PHE A 283 -10.47 13.41 1.53
C PHE A 283 -10.17 14.91 1.61
N ARG A 284 -11.18 15.77 1.44
CA ARG A 284 -11.00 17.23 1.58
C ARG A 284 -10.56 17.62 2.98
N SER A 285 -11.09 16.98 4.03
CA SER A 285 -10.66 17.22 5.42
C SER A 285 -9.18 16.88 5.62
N VAL A 286 -8.73 15.75 5.06
CA VAL A 286 -7.33 15.32 5.08
C VAL A 286 -6.44 16.29 4.29
N ALA A 287 -6.86 16.70 3.10
CA ALA A 287 -6.09 17.67 2.31
C ALA A 287 -5.95 19.02 3.02
N LEU A 288 -7.02 19.50 3.66
CA LEU A 288 -6.99 20.73 4.46
C LEU A 288 -6.07 20.59 5.68
N SER A 289 -6.01 19.42 6.32
CA SER A 289 -5.13 19.22 7.47
C SER A 289 -3.65 19.33 7.10
N TRP A 290 -3.23 18.87 5.91
CA TRP A 290 -1.86 19.04 5.43
C TRP A 290 -1.47 20.51 5.24
N VAL A 291 -2.39 21.33 4.74
CA VAL A 291 -2.15 22.77 4.56
C VAL A 291 -2.11 23.49 5.90
N VAL A 292 -2.96 23.10 6.86
CA VAL A 292 -3.06 23.75 8.19
C VAL A 292 -1.94 23.31 9.14
N THR A 293 -1.46 22.08 9.02
CA THR A 293 -0.41 21.55 9.92
C THR A 293 0.92 22.27 9.76
N LEU A 294 1.30 22.69 8.55
CA LEU A 294 2.54 23.44 8.30
C LEU A 294 2.60 24.79 9.03
N PRO A 295 1.66 25.74 8.84
CA PRO A 295 1.66 27.01 9.56
C PRO A 295 1.40 26.81 11.06
N GLY A 296 0.56 25.86 11.44
CA GLY A 296 0.32 25.53 12.85
C GLY A 296 1.61 25.12 13.56
N ALA A 297 2.37 24.18 12.98
CA ALA A 297 3.65 23.75 13.53
C ALA A 297 4.68 24.89 13.55
N ALA A 298 4.75 25.71 12.49
CA ALA A 298 5.66 26.84 12.42
C ALA A 298 5.37 27.90 13.49
N ILE A 299 4.10 28.27 13.69
CA ILE A 299 3.68 29.26 14.69
C ILE A 299 3.97 28.76 16.10
N ILE A 300 3.64 27.49 16.40
CA ILE A 300 3.91 26.89 17.71
C ILE A 300 5.41 26.85 17.97
N SER A 301 6.21 26.41 16.99
CA SER A 301 7.67 26.36 17.10
C SER A 301 8.26 27.76 17.32
N ALA A 302 7.86 28.76 16.53
CA ALA A 302 8.31 30.14 16.67
C ALA A 302 7.92 30.76 18.02
N GLY A 303 6.70 30.47 18.50
CA GLY A 303 6.21 30.93 19.80
C GLY A 303 7.02 30.34 20.96
N ILE A 304 7.25 29.02 20.96
CA ILE A 304 8.08 28.35 21.97
C ILE A 304 9.51 28.89 21.94
N MET A 305 10.11 29.05 20.76
CA MET A 305 11.48 29.56 20.63
C MET A 305 11.60 30.99 21.13
N THR A 306 10.62 31.85 20.84
CA THR A 306 10.59 33.23 21.33
C THR A 306 10.48 33.27 22.84
N LEU A 307 9.61 32.43 23.42
CA LEU A 307 9.46 32.33 24.87
C LEU A 307 10.76 31.85 25.54
N LEU A 308 11.40 30.82 24.99
CA LEU A 308 12.70 30.34 25.48
C LEU A 308 13.78 31.42 25.39
N ARG A 309 13.82 32.19 24.29
CA ARG A 309 14.79 33.28 24.09
C ARG A 309 14.61 34.44 25.07
N VAL A 310 13.38 34.69 25.52
CA VAL A 310 13.10 35.75 26.50
C VAL A 310 13.38 35.26 27.93
N ALA A 311 13.24 33.96 28.19
CA ALA A 311 13.43 33.37 29.51
C ALA A 311 14.90 33.04 29.86
N LEU A 312 15.76 32.83 28.86
CA LEU A 312 17.21 32.56 28.98
C LEU A 312 18.02 33.83 28.75
#